data_AF-A0A455WAX0-F1
#
_entry.id   AF-A0A455WAX0-F1
#
_cell.length_a   1.000
_cell.length_b   1.000
_cell.length_c   1.000
_cell.angle_alpha   90.00
_cell.angle_beta   90.00
_cell.angle_gamma   90.00
#
_symmetry.space_group_name_H-M   'P 1'
#
loop_
_entity.id
_entity.type
_entity.pdbx_description
1 polymer ?
#
loop_
_entity_poly.entity_id
_entity_poly.type
_entity_poly.pdbx_seq_one_letter_code
_entity_poly.pdbx_strand_id
1 'polypeptide(L)'
;MIRLLLLLLVALLVGTALSLGLTYDLGYIRISLGHYLIETNFWVGLGLIILLVVLAVSLINTFRHLRHGTGMVAGWVSRGNERRARRRTTQGLLALAEGNWPRARKLLATSADKADTPLINYLAAAQAAFETGDHEAVDELLRKAYDSTPGSSMAVGLTQAQLQLAGNRLEQALATLLRLRKESPHHPFVLKLLKNTYLRLEDWRELSRLIPELRKRDVLPGKELDELERQVWHNLLERAAEDTQKLRKDNPEASLEPLTRLWDELPGFVRRDEYTIRDYASLLARLGDEAQAETLLRKVLRNHWSDELINLYGRVKGNQPEEQLLIAEQWLKDRPNNAELLLALGRLSLRNELWGKAKEYFQTSLHLRRSRETLAELSRLNAHMGEEEASIKLLMQGLESDNSLPDLPMPRA
;
A
#
# COMPACT_ATOMS: atom_id res chain seq x y z
N MET A 1 -59.12 -36.05 -12.22
CA MET A 1 -60.36 -36.76 -12.60
C MET A 1 -60.41 -38.20 -12.10
N ILE A 2 -59.38 -39.03 -12.29
CA ILE A 2 -59.35 -40.45 -11.84
C ILE A 2 -59.54 -40.61 -10.31
N ARG A 3 -58.94 -39.73 -9.50
CA ARG A 3 -59.09 -39.76 -8.02
C ARG A 3 -60.53 -39.48 -7.55
N LEU A 4 -61.26 -38.61 -8.25
CA LEU A 4 -62.65 -38.29 -7.94
C LEU A 4 -63.56 -39.48 -8.29
N LEU A 5 -63.30 -40.13 -9.43
CA LEU A 5 -64.07 -41.28 -9.91
C LEU A 5 -63.87 -42.52 -9.02
N LEU A 6 -62.63 -42.78 -8.57
CA LEU A 6 -62.33 -43.81 -7.58
C LEU A 6 -63.01 -43.56 -6.22
N LEU A 7 -63.03 -42.31 -5.76
CA LEU A 7 -63.74 -41.94 -4.53
C LEU A 7 -65.24 -42.18 -4.65
N LEU A 8 -65.84 -41.87 -5.80
CA LEU A 8 -67.27 -42.07 -6.07
C LEU A 8 -67.63 -43.55 -6.17
N LEU A 9 -66.78 -44.37 -6.80
CA LEU A 9 -66.93 -45.83 -6.87
C LEU A 9 -66.88 -46.48 -5.47
N VAL A 10 -65.90 -46.08 -4.65
CA VAL A 10 -65.76 -46.58 -3.27
C VAL A 10 -66.93 -46.12 -2.41
N ALA A 11 -67.38 -44.86 -2.55
CA ALA A 11 -68.55 -44.37 -1.83
C ALA A 11 -69.83 -45.13 -2.21
N LEU A 12 -69.99 -45.48 -3.49
CA LEU A 12 -71.13 -46.29 -3.95
C LEU A 12 -71.08 -47.71 -3.38
N LEU A 13 -69.91 -48.36 -3.42
CA LEU A 13 -69.69 -49.69 -2.85
C LEU A 13 -69.97 -49.73 -1.35
N VAL A 14 -69.46 -48.74 -0.61
CA VAL A 14 -69.68 -48.59 0.83
C VAL A 14 -71.15 -48.29 1.12
N GLY A 15 -71.80 -47.43 0.33
CA GLY A 15 -73.23 -47.14 0.44
C GLY A 15 -74.11 -48.39 0.21
N THR A 16 -73.79 -49.20 -0.79
CA THR A 16 -74.50 -50.47 -1.04
C THR A 16 -74.28 -51.49 0.07
N ALA A 17 -73.06 -51.59 0.62
CA ALA A 17 -72.76 -52.49 1.73
C ALA A 17 -73.46 -52.06 3.03
N LEU A 18 -73.52 -50.76 3.32
CA LEU A 18 -74.27 -50.19 4.44
C LEU A 18 -75.78 -50.42 4.31
N SER A 19 -76.33 -50.25 3.09
CA SER A 19 -77.75 -50.50 2.81
C SER A 19 -78.16 -51.96 3.03
N LEU A 20 -77.29 -52.91 2.69
CA LEU A 20 -77.54 -54.34 2.92
C LEU A 20 -77.36 -54.72 4.40
N GLY A 21 -76.42 -54.09 5.10
CA GLY A 21 -76.22 -54.33 6.53
C GLY A 21 -77.36 -53.84 7.43
N LEU A 22 -78.06 -52.76 7.04
CA LEU A 22 -79.20 -52.21 7.79
C LEU A 22 -80.44 -53.12 7.80
N THR A 23 -80.53 -54.11 6.92
CA THR A 23 -81.67 -55.05 6.84
C THR A 23 -81.47 -56.32 7.69
N TYR A 24 -80.29 -56.53 8.26
CA TYR A 24 -80.04 -57.56 9.27
C TYR A 24 -80.06 -56.92 10.68
N ASP A 25 -80.89 -57.42 11.58
CA ASP A 25 -80.91 -57.03 13.00
C ASP A 25 -79.65 -57.56 13.71
N LEU A 26 -78.53 -56.84 13.58
CA LEU A 26 -77.23 -57.20 14.19
C LEU A 26 -77.16 -56.98 15.72
N GLY A 27 -78.30 -56.81 16.40
CA GLY A 27 -78.36 -56.58 17.84
C GLY A 27 -78.18 -55.12 18.26
N TYR A 28 -78.28 -54.88 19.56
CA TYR A 28 -78.25 -53.55 20.17
C TYR A 28 -76.96 -53.34 20.98
N ILE A 29 -76.44 -52.11 20.97
CA ILE A 29 -75.35 -51.70 21.86
C ILE A 29 -76.00 -51.18 23.14
N ARG A 30 -75.75 -51.86 24.26
CA ARG A 30 -76.23 -51.46 25.58
C ARG A 30 -75.06 -50.91 26.40
N ILE A 31 -75.08 -49.61 26.65
CA ILE A 31 -74.08 -48.94 27.50
C ILE A 31 -74.76 -48.60 28.82
N SER A 32 -74.32 -49.24 29.91
CA SER A 32 -74.77 -48.89 31.26
C SER A 32 -73.74 -47.98 31.94
N LEU A 33 -74.15 -46.75 32.25
CA LEU A 33 -73.35 -45.80 33.00
C LEU A 33 -74.10 -45.46 34.30
N GLY A 34 -73.75 -46.15 35.39
CA GLY A 34 -74.45 -45.99 36.68
C GLY A 34 -75.93 -46.33 36.57
N HIS A 35 -76.81 -45.34 36.79
CA HIS A 35 -78.27 -45.50 36.69
C HIS A 35 -78.82 -45.26 35.27
N TYR A 36 -77.98 -44.85 34.32
CA TYR A 36 -78.40 -44.58 32.94
C TYR A 36 -78.12 -45.77 32.05
N LEU A 37 -79.14 -46.18 31.30
CA LEU A 37 -79.07 -47.27 30.37
C LEU A 37 -79.46 -46.77 28.99
N ILE A 38 -78.47 -46.67 28.11
CA ILE A 38 -78.68 -46.21 26.74
C ILE A 38 -78.61 -47.45 25.84
N GLU A 39 -79.74 -47.77 25.23
CA GLU A 39 -79.85 -48.80 24.20
C GLU A 39 -79.93 -48.13 22.84
N THR A 40 -78.92 -48.37 22.01
CA THR A 40 -78.82 -47.79 20.67
C THR A 40 -78.63 -48.89 19.65
N ASN A 41 -79.24 -48.74 18.47
CA ASN A 41 -79.02 -49.63 17.33
C ASN A 41 -77.52 -49.66 16.97
N PHE A 42 -76.97 -50.85 16.72
CA PHE A 42 -75.56 -51.05 16.33
C PHE A 42 -75.09 -50.07 15.24
N TRP A 43 -75.92 -49.82 14.23
CA TRP A 43 -75.60 -48.91 13.12
C TRP A 43 -75.47 -47.44 13.57
N VAL A 44 -76.30 -47.01 14.51
CA VAL A 44 -76.26 -45.65 15.06
C VAL A 44 -75.03 -45.48 15.96
N GLY A 45 -74.69 -46.50 16.76
CA GLY A 45 -73.46 -46.49 17.57
C GLY A 45 -72.19 -46.47 16.70
N LEU A 46 -72.15 -47.28 15.64
CA LEU A 46 -71.03 -47.31 14.69
C LEU A 46 -70.89 -45.98 13.95
N GLY A 47 -72.01 -45.38 13.51
CA GLY A 47 -72.01 -44.06 12.88
C GLY A 47 -71.47 -42.96 13.79
N LEU A 48 -71.84 -42.98 15.08
CA LEU A 48 -71.34 -42.03 16.07
C LEU A 48 -69.82 -42.18 16.30
N ILE A 49 -69.32 -43.41 16.38
CA ILE A 49 -67.88 -43.68 16.53
C ILE A 49 -67.10 -43.18 15.32
N ILE A 50 -67.58 -43.48 14.10
CA ILE A 50 -66.94 -43.00 12.86
C ILE A 50 -66.93 -41.47 12.82
N LEU A 51 -68.05 -40.83 13.17
CA LEU A 51 -68.14 -39.36 13.24
C LEU A 51 -67.11 -38.79 14.23
N LEU A 52 -67.00 -39.37 15.43
CA LEU A 52 -66.03 -38.97 16.45
C LEU A 52 -64.57 -39.12 15.96
N VAL A 53 -64.26 -40.23 15.29
CA VAL A 53 -62.92 -40.48 14.71
C VAL A 53 -62.61 -39.45 13.62
N VAL A 54 -63.56 -39.18 12.71
CA VAL A 54 -63.37 -38.17 11.65
C VAL A 54 -63.17 -36.78 12.25
N LEU A 55 -63.95 -36.40 13.27
CA LEU A 55 -63.81 -35.13 13.97
C LEU A 55 -62.46 -35.01 14.67
N ALA A 56 -62.03 -36.07 15.37
CA ALA A 56 -60.73 -36.11 16.04
C ALA A 56 -59.57 -36.00 15.04
N VAL A 57 -59.61 -36.76 13.93
CA VAL A 57 -58.58 -36.70 12.88
C VAL A 57 -58.56 -35.32 12.21
N SER A 58 -59.72 -34.73 11.91
CA SER A 58 -59.81 -33.40 11.33
C SER A 58 -59.23 -32.33 12.25
N LEU A 59 -59.55 -32.39 13.55
CA LEU A 59 -59.03 -31.45 14.55
C LEU A 59 -57.51 -31.57 14.70
N ILE A 60 -56.98 -32.81 14.77
CA ILE A 60 -55.54 -33.08 14.81
C ILE A 60 -54.84 -32.56 13.56
N ASN A 61 -55.43 -32.79 12.37
CA ASN A 61 -54.82 -32.39 11.12
C ASN A 61 -54.82 -30.85 10.94
N THR A 62 -55.89 -30.18 11.37
CA THR A 62 -55.97 -28.71 11.40
C THR A 62 -54.93 -28.13 12.34
N PHE A 63 -54.76 -28.72 13.53
CA PHE A 63 -53.75 -28.29 14.50
C PHE A 63 -52.32 -28.55 14.02
N ARG A 64 -52.06 -29.67 13.32
CA ARG A 64 -50.77 -29.93 12.67
C ARG A 64 -50.50 -28.94 11.54
N HIS A 65 -51.48 -28.62 10.70
CA HIS A 65 -51.32 -27.62 9.65
C HIS A 65 -51.06 -26.21 10.19
N LEU A 66 -51.70 -25.83 11.30
CA LEU A 66 -51.42 -24.54 11.95
C LEU A 66 -50.01 -24.49 12.55
N ARG A 67 -49.55 -25.58 13.17
CA ARG A 67 -48.19 -25.68 13.72
C ARG A 67 -47.11 -25.75 12.64
N HIS A 68 -47.35 -26.46 11.53
CA HIS A 68 -46.38 -26.62 10.44
C HIS A 68 -46.47 -25.54 9.33
N GLY A 69 -47.56 -24.78 9.24
CA GLY A 69 -47.75 -23.68 8.28
C GLY A 69 -46.92 -22.42 8.56
N THR A 70 -46.27 -22.36 9.73
CA THR A 70 -45.34 -21.30 10.12
C THR A 70 -44.09 -21.24 9.25
N GLY A 71 -43.68 -22.35 8.62
CA GLY A 71 -42.48 -22.41 7.77
C GLY A 71 -42.58 -21.57 6.49
N MET A 72 -43.76 -21.50 5.85
CA MET A 72 -43.95 -20.71 4.63
C MET A 72 -44.01 -19.20 4.91
N VAL A 73 -44.66 -18.80 6.02
CA VAL A 73 -44.71 -17.39 6.45
C VAL A 73 -43.34 -16.92 6.96
N ALA A 74 -42.63 -17.75 7.73
CA ALA A 74 -41.25 -17.47 8.16
C ALA A 74 -40.30 -17.31 6.95
N GLY A 75 -40.43 -18.15 5.93
CA GLY A 75 -39.68 -18.02 4.68
C GLY A 75 -40.01 -16.74 3.90
N TRP A 76 -41.28 -16.32 3.85
CA TRP A 76 -41.70 -15.09 3.17
C TRP A 76 -41.23 -13.83 3.91
N VAL A 77 -41.31 -13.81 5.26
CA VAL A 77 -40.81 -12.72 6.10
C VAL A 77 -39.28 -12.63 6.04
N SER A 78 -38.57 -13.77 6.05
CA SER A 78 -37.12 -13.83 5.88
C SER A 78 -36.69 -13.23 4.54
N ARG A 79 -37.29 -13.66 3.42
CA ARG A 79 -37.03 -13.08 2.08
C ARG A 79 -37.39 -11.59 2.00
N GLY A 80 -38.45 -11.16 2.70
CA GLY A 80 -38.84 -9.76 2.81
C GLY A 80 -37.82 -8.92 3.60
N ASN A 81 -37.21 -9.50 4.64
CA ASN A 81 -36.15 -8.86 5.43
C ASN A 81 -34.86 -8.73 4.61
N GLU A 82 -34.47 -9.76 3.89
CA GLU A 82 -33.30 -9.78 3.02
C GLU A 82 -33.41 -8.72 1.90
N ARG A 83 -34.57 -8.65 1.22
CA ARG A 83 -34.83 -7.60 0.21
C ARG A 83 -34.74 -6.19 0.79
N ARG A 84 -35.24 -6.00 2.01
CA ARG A 84 -35.14 -4.70 2.72
C ARG A 84 -33.70 -4.39 3.13
N ALA A 85 -32.95 -5.39 3.61
CA ALA A 85 -31.54 -5.26 3.95
C ALA A 85 -30.73 -4.86 2.70
N ARG A 86 -30.91 -5.55 1.57
CA ARG A 86 -30.28 -5.21 0.29
C ARG A 86 -30.58 -3.77 -0.15
N ARG A 87 -31.84 -3.33 -0.08
CA ARG A 87 -32.20 -1.93 -0.38
C ARG A 87 -31.50 -0.93 0.53
N ARG A 88 -31.40 -1.23 1.84
CA ARG A 88 -30.67 -0.38 2.80
C ARG A 88 -29.18 -0.38 2.55
N THR A 89 -28.59 -1.51 2.17
CA THR A 89 -27.20 -1.60 1.74
C THR A 89 -26.95 -0.70 0.53
N THR A 90 -27.77 -0.80 -0.53
CA THR A 90 -27.64 0.06 -1.70
C THR A 90 -27.75 1.55 -1.34
N GLN A 91 -28.74 1.92 -0.52
CA GLN A 91 -28.89 3.31 -0.05
C GLN A 91 -27.74 3.76 0.85
N GLY A 92 -27.18 2.86 1.66
CA GLY A 92 -26.05 3.13 2.53
C GLY A 92 -24.75 3.34 1.75
N LEU A 93 -24.51 2.51 0.73
CA LEU A 93 -23.37 2.67 -0.19
C LEU A 93 -23.51 3.94 -1.04
N LEU A 94 -24.73 4.29 -1.47
CA LEU A 94 -24.98 5.57 -2.13
C LEU A 94 -24.68 6.75 -1.21
N ALA A 95 -25.18 6.71 0.04
CA ALA A 95 -24.88 7.74 1.02
C ALA A 95 -23.37 7.84 1.34
N LEU A 96 -22.65 6.71 1.32
CA LEU A 96 -21.19 6.70 1.47
C LEU A 96 -20.51 7.42 0.29
N ALA A 97 -20.93 7.13 -0.94
CA ALA A 97 -20.41 7.78 -2.14
C ALA A 97 -20.75 9.28 -2.23
N GLU A 98 -21.90 9.67 -1.69
CA GLU A 98 -22.34 11.07 -1.56
C GLU A 98 -21.63 11.83 -0.42
N GLY A 99 -20.80 11.15 0.40
CA GLY A 99 -20.13 11.74 1.56
C GLY A 99 -21.03 11.97 2.77
N ASN A 100 -22.25 11.40 2.78
CA ASN A 100 -23.15 11.46 3.93
C ASN A 100 -22.82 10.36 4.95
N TRP A 101 -21.70 10.55 5.65
CA TRP A 101 -21.11 9.56 6.55
C TRP A 101 -22.05 9.06 7.67
N PRO A 102 -22.76 9.93 8.41
CA PRO A 102 -23.64 9.46 9.48
C PRO A 102 -24.79 8.59 8.97
N ARG A 103 -25.37 8.97 7.82
CA ARG A 103 -26.45 8.20 7.17
C ARG A 103 -25.93 6.88 6.63
N ALA A 104 -24.77 6.90 5.97
CA ALA A 104 -24.11 5.71 5.44
C ALA A 104 -23.85 4.70 6.55
N ARG A 105 -23.16 5.11 7.62
CA ARG A 105 -22.87 4.27 8.78
C ARG A 105 -24.12 3.63 9.36
N LYS A 106 -25.17 4.43 9.61
CA LYS A 106 -26.43 3.95 10.18
C LYS A 106 -27.10 2.90 9.28
N LEU A 107 -27.23 3.18 7.99
CA LEU A 107 -27.89 2.27 7.03
C LEU A 107 -27.08 0.98 6.86
N LEU A 108 -25.76 1.07 6.72
CA LEU A 108 -24.86 -0.06 6.51
C LEU A 108 -24.80 -0.95 7.76
N ALA A 109 -24.53 -0.39 8.94
CA ALA A 109 -24.45 -1.15 10.19
C ALA A 109 -25.78 -1.85 10.53
N THR A 110 -26.92 -1.18 10.38
CA THR A 110 -28.24 -1.80 10.67
C THR A 110 -28.70 -2.82 9.63
N SER A 111 -28.12 -2.79 8.43
CA SER A 111 -28.40 -3.76 7.36
C SER A 111 -27.49 -4.98 7.42
N ALA A 112 -26.33 -4.89 8.07
CA ALA A 112 -25.30 -5.93 8.07
C ALA A 112 -25.80 -7.29 8.60
N ASP A 113 -26.48 -7.33 9.74
CA ASP A 113 -26.97 -8.59 10.35
C ASP A 113 -28.01 -9.34 9.52
N LYS A 114 -28.68 -8.64 8.58
CA LYS A 114 -29.80 -9.18 7.78
C LYS A 114 -29.46 -9.28 6.30
N ALA A 115 -28.27 -8.85 5.92
CA ALA A 115 -27.80 -8.90 4.54
C ALA A 115 -27.06 -10.22 4.30
N ASP A 116 -27.07 -10.67 3.05
CA ASP A 116 -26.30 -11.85 2.62
C ASP A 116 -24.78 -11.59 2.62
N THR A 117 -24.37 -10.31 2.70
CA THR A 117 -22.97 -9.88 2.73
C THR A 117 -22.66 -8.96 3.92
N PRO A 118 -22.66 -9.47 5.17
CA PRO A 118 -22.42 -8.66 6.38
C PRO A 118 -21.05 -7.97 6.37
N LEU A 119 -20.01 -8.67 5.89
CA LEU A 119 -18.64 -8.18 5.81
C LEU A 119 -18.54 -6.82 5.11
N ILE A 120 -19.07 -6.70 3.90
CA ILE A 120 -18.99 -5.48 3.08
C ILE A 120 -19.68 -4.32 3.80
N ASN A 121 -20.84 -4.59 4.42
CA ASN A 121 -21.59 -3.56 5.13
C ASN A 121 -20.84 -3.06 6.36
N TYR A 122 -20.23 -3.96 7.14
CA TYR A 122 -19.44 -3.57 8.30
C TYR A 122 -18.16 -2.81 7.93
N LEU A 123 -17.44 -3.24 6.89
CA LEU A 123 -16.25 -2.52 6.41
C LEU A 123 -16.59 -1.12 5.89
N ALA A 124 -17.66 -1.00 5.09
CA ALA A 124 -18.13 0.29 4.58
C ALA A 124 -18.66 1.20 5.70
N ALA A 125 -19.32 0.63 6.70
CA ALA A 125 -19.73 1.37 7.90
C ALA A 125 -18.52 1.86 8.71
N ALA A 126 -17.47 1.05 8.83
CA ALA A 126 -16.23 1.43 9.51
C ALA A 126 -15.54 2.59 8.76
N GLN A 127 -15.51 2.55 7.42
CA GLN A 127 -15.01 3.68 6.62
C GLN A 127 -15.82 4.96 6.87
N ALA A 128 -17.15 4.88 6.88
CA ALA A 128 -18.00 6.04 7.22
C ALA A 128 -17.74 6.56 8.64
N ALA A 129 -17.51 5.66 9.62
CA ALA A 129 -17.18 6.05 10.99
C ALA A 129 -15.83 6.77 11.07
N PHE A 130 -14.83 6.31 10.30
CA PHE A 130 -13.52 6.93 10.21
C PHE A 130 -13.60 8.38 9.72
N GLU A 131 -14.39 8.65 8.67
CA GLU A 131 -14.59 10.00 8.13
C GLU A 131 -15.29 10.96 9.13
N THR A 132 -16.01 10.41 10.11
CA THR A 132 -16.60 11.19 11.20
C THR A 132 -15.67 11.38 12.42
N GLY A 133 -14.47 10.79 12.40
CA GLY A 133 -13.52 10.83 13.52
C GLY A 133 -13.86 9.92 14.70
N ASP A 134 -14.86 9.04 14.57
CA ASP A 134 -15.31 8.13 15.64
C ASP A 134 -14.48 6.84 15.60
N HIS A 135 -13.32 6.86 16.26
CA HIS A 135 -12.37 5.75 16.24
C HIS A 135 -12.84 4.51 17.00
N GLU A 136 -13.59 4.68 18.10
CA GLU A 136 -14.14 3.54 18.85
C GLU A 136 -15.13 2.75 17.99
N ALA A 137 -15.97 3.46 17.24
CA ALA A 137 -16.88 2.83 16.30
C ALA A 137 -16.18 2.12 15.15
N VAL A 138 -15.05 2.63 14.67
CA VAL A 138 -14.25 1.94 13.64
C VAL A 138 -13.83 0.57 14.18
N ASP A 139 -13.25 0.51 15.37
CA ASP A 139 -12.78 -0.74 15.96
C ASP A 139 -13.93 -1.71 16.24
N GLU A 140 -15.06 -1.22 16.75
CA GLU A 140 -16.26 -2.03 16.98
C GLU A 140 -16.80 -2.63 15.67
N LEU A 141 -16.89 -1.83 14.60
CA LEU A 141 -17.40 -2.26 13.30
C LEU A 141 -16.44 -3.23 12.60
N LEU A 142 -15.13 -3.03 12.71
CA LEU A 142 -14.13 -3.97 12.20
C LEU A 142 -14.16 -5.30 12.96
N ARG A 143 -14.39 -5.28 14.28
CA ARG A 143 -14.59 -6.52 15.06
C ARG A 143 -15.85 -7.25 14.61
N LYS A 144 -16.98 -6.56 14.44
CA LYS A 144 -18.20 -7.16 13.89
C LYS A 144 -17.99 -7.74 12.50
N ALA A 145 -17.20 -7.05 11.65
CA ALA A 145 -16.83 -7.56 10.35
C ALA A 145 -16.09 -8.91 10.45
N TYR A 146 -15.09 -9.00 11.33
CA TYR A 146 -14.32 -10.21 11.59
C TYR A 146 -15.18 -11.37 12.10
N ASP A 147 -16.02 -11.10 13.11
CA ASP A 147 -16.87 -12.13 13.74
C ASP A 147 -17.99 -12.62 12.80
N SER A 148 -18.48 -11.75 11.91
CA SER A 148 -19.61 -12.07 11.02
C SER A 148 -19.29 -13.06 9.91
N THR A 149 -18.03 -13.13 9.46
CA THR A 149 -17.64 -13.88 8.25
C THR A 149 -16.32 -14.62 8.46
N PRO A 150 -16.34 -15.96 8.58
CA PRO A 150 -15.12 -16.77 8.68
C PRO A 150 -14.20 -16.57 7.46
N GLY A 151 -12.89 -16.52 7.70
CA GLY A 151 -11.89 -16.29 6.64
C GLY A 151 -11.75 -14.83 6.18
N SER A 152 -12.42 -13.88 6.83
CA SER A 152 -12.34 -12.46 6.50
C SER A 152 -11.12 -11.71 7.08
N SER A 153 -10.23 -12.40 7.81
CA SER A 153 -9.10 -11.79 8.55
C SER A 153 -8.25 -10.86 7.69
N MET A 154 -7.91 -11.28 6.48
CA MET A 154 -7.11 -10.50 5.54
C MET A 154 -7.83 -9.21 5.11
N ALA A 155 -9.11 -9.31 4.74
CA ALA A 155 -9.89 -8.15 4.30
C ALA A 155 -10.07 -7.13 5.43
N VAL A 156 -10.45 -7.59 6.63
CA VAL A 156 -10.62 -6.74 7.81
C VAL A 156 -9.30 -6.07 8.19
N GLY A 157 -8.20 -6.82 8.23
CA GLY A 157 -6.90 -6.25 8.58
C GLY A 157 -6.38 -5.27 7.52
N LEU A 158 -6.63 -5.51 6.23
CA LEU A 158 -6.27 -4.56 5.17
C LEU A 158 -7.06 -3.25 5.32
N THR A 159 -8.36 -3.32 5.55
CA THR A 159 -9.18 -2.13 5.82
C THR A 159 -8.68 -1.41 7.07
N GLN A 160 -8.38 -2.15 8.16
CA GLN A 160 -7.82 -1.57 9.37
C GLN A 160 -6.51 -0.80 9.09
N ALA A 161 -5.57 -1.42 8.37
CA ALA A 161 -4.30 -0.79 8.02
C ALA A 161 -4.48 0.45 7.13
N GLN A 162 -5.40 0.41 6.15
CA GLN A 162 -5.71 1.56 5.30
C GLN A 162 -6.28 2.73 6.10
N LEU A 163 -7.23 2.48 7.00
CA LEU A 163 -7.80 3.52 7.86
C LEU A 163 -6.76 4.09 8.83
N GLN A 164 -5.88 3.25 9.39
CA GLN A 164 -4.76 3.70 10.22
C GLN A 164 -3.79 4.59 9.43
N LEU A 165 -3.45 4.22 8.19
CA LEU A 165 -2.60 5.04 7.32
C LEU A 165 -3.24 6.37 6.93
N ALA A 166 -4.54 6.35 6.63
CA ALA A 166 -5.31 7.56 6.34
C ALA A 166 -5.35 8.49 7.56
N GLY A 167 -5.47 7.94 8.77
CA GLY A 167 -5.43 8.68 10.03
C GLY A 167 -4.04 9.06 10.53
N ASN A 168 -2.99 8.92 9.71
CA ASN A 168 -1.58 9.16 10.07
C ASN A 168 -1.08 8.37 11.30
N ARG A 169 -1.66 7.20 11.59
CA ARG A 169 -1.25 6.29 12.68
C ARG A 169 -0.28 5.25 12.14
N LEU A 170 0.92 5.69 11.80
CA LEU A 170 1.89 4.90 11.03
C LEU A 170 2.37 3.65 11.78
N GLU A 171 2.65 3.75 13.07
CA GLU A 171 3.14 2.63 13.89
C GLU A 171 2.07 1.55 14.07
N GLN A 172 0.82 1.97 14.26
CA GLN A 172 -0.32 1.05 14.35
C GLN A 172 -0.56 0.34 13.01
N ALA A 173 -0.51 1.10 11.90
CA ALA A 173 -0.58 0.54 10.56
C ALA A 173 0.54 -0.47 10.31
N LEU A 174 1.78 -0.14 10.71
CA LEU A 174 2.91 -1.04 10.58
C LEU A 174 2.69 -2.34 11.36
N ALA A 175 2.25 -2.26 12.62
CA ALA A 175 1.96 -3.45 13.42
C ALA A 175 0.89 -4.34 12.77
N THR A 176 -0.20 -3.74 12.28
CA THR A 176 -1.26 -4.45 11.55
C THR A 176 -0.71 -5.11 10.29
N LEU A 177 0.06 -4.39 9.48
CA LEU A 177 0.64 -4.90 8.23
C LEU A 177 1.68 -6.00 8.46
N LEU A 178 2.47 -5.93 9.53
CA LEU A 178 3.40 -7.00 9.91
C LEU A 178 2.67 -8.28 10.32
N ARG A 179 1.53 -8.17 11.02
CA ARG A 179 0.66 -9.33 11.29
C ARG A 179 0.14 -9.93 9.99
N LEU A 180 -0.38 -9.10 9.08
CA LEU A 180 -0.86 -9.57 7.77
C LEU A 180 0.24 -10.20 6.93
N ARG A 181 1.47 -9.68 6.99
CA ARG A 181 2.63 -10.28 6.32
C ARG A 181 2.98 -11.65 6.89
N LYS A 182 2.79 -11.88 8.19
CA LYS A 182 2.98 -13.23 8.77
C LYS A 182 1.95 -14.24 8.25
N GLU A 183 0.70 -13.81 8.08
CA GLU A 183 -0.38 -14.65 7.53
C GLU A 183 -0.18 -14.93 6.03
N SER A 184 0.19 -13.92 5.25
CA SER A 184 0.43 -14.04 3.81
C SER A 184 1.66 -13.23 3.38
N PRO A 185 2.87 -13.81 3.47
CA PRO A 185 4.13 -13.09 3.24
C PRO A 185 4.23 -12.38 1.89
N HIS A 186 3.66 -12.99 0.85
CA HIS A 186 3.82 -12.55 -0.53
C HIS A 186 2.63 -11.76 -1.07
N HIS A 187 1.71 -11.29 -0.21
CA HIS A 187 0.51 -10.58 -0.68
C HIS A 187 0.87 -9.21 -1.29
N PRO A 188 0.68 -8.97 -2.61
CA PRO A 188 1.18 -7.77 -3.28
C PRO A 188 0.69 -6.46 -2.66
N PHE A 189 -0.59 -6.42 -2.26
CA PHE A 189 -1.17 -5.23 -1.64
C PHE A 189 -0.60 -4.94 -0.24
N VAL A 190 -0.27 -5.98 0.55
CA VAL A 190 0.37 -5.80 1.87
C VAL A 190 1.77 -5.26 1.69
N LEU A 191 2.52 -5.78 0.72
CA LEU A 191 3.86 -5.28 0.37
C LEU A 191 3.80 -3.82 -0.09
N LYS A 192 2.81 -3.44 -0.91
CA LYS A 192 2.60 -2.05 -1.33
C LYS A 192 2.32 -1.12 -0.15
N LEU A 193 1.45 -1.54 0.78
CA LEU A 193 1.14 -0.77 1.98
C LEU A 193 2.36 -0.68 2.91
N LEU A 194 3.09 -1.77 3.16
CA LEU A 194 4.33 -1.75 3.95
C LEU A 194 5.36 -0.79 3.38
N LYS A 195 5.57 -0.81 2.06
CA LYS A 195 6.44 0.15 1.38
C LYS A 195 6.03 1.59 1.66
N ASN A 196 4.73 1.92 1.52
CA ASN A 196 4.22 3.26 1.84
C ASN A 196 4.43 3.62 3.31
N THR A 197 4.21 2.67 4.22
CA THR A 197 4.36 2.87 5.67
C THR A 197 5.82 3.13 6.03
N TYR A 198 6.75 2.29 5.57
CA TYR A 198 8.18 2.48 5.83
C TYR A 198 8.72 3.77 5.21
N LEU A 199 8.25 4.14 4.02
CA LEU A 199 8.62 5.41 3.39
C LEU A 199 8.18 6.61 4.23
N ARG A 200 6.95 6.60 4.78
CA ARG A 200 6.43 7.67 5.65
C ARG A 200 7.07 7.70 7.04
N LEU A 201 7.52 6.55 7.53
CA LEU A 201 8.26 6.42 8.79
C LEU A 201 9.76 6.71 8.64
N GLU A 202 10.24 6.91 7.40
CA GLU A 202 11.67 7.03 7.09
C GLU A 202 12.49 5.83 7.61
N ASP A 203 11.88 4.64 7.66
CA ASP A 203 12.54 3.41 8.04
C ASP A 203 13.22 2.79 6.82
N TRP A 204 14.30 3.44 6.40
CA TRP A 204 15.09 3.08 5.22
C TRP A 204 15.68 1.67 5.31
N ARG A 205 15.97 1.19 6.53
CA ARG A 205 16.60 -0.12 6.75
C ARG A 205 15.62 -1.26 6.50
N GLU A 206 14.39 -1.15 6.99
CA GLU A 206 13.36 -2.15 6.68
C GLU A 206 12.90 -2.05 5.23
N LEU A 207 12.88 -0.83 4.65
CA LEU A 207 12.55 -0.65 3.24
C LEU A 207 13.59 -1.28 2.30
N SER A 208 14.89 -1.19 2.61
CA SER A 208 15.94 -1.84 1.81
C SER A 208 15.79 -3.37 1.80
N ARG A 209 15.35 -3.96 2.92
CA ARG A 209 15.04 -5.40 3.03
C ARG A 209 13.78 -5.80 2.27
N LEU A 210 12.83 -4.88 2.11
CA LEU A 210 11.56 -5.12 1.42
C LEU A 210 11.70 -5.06 -0.11
N ILE A 211 12.59 -4.21 -0.64
CA ILE A 211 12.76 -3.96 -2.08
C ILE A 211 12.98 -5.23 -2.93
N PRO A 212 13.85 -6.20 -2.54
CA PRO A 212 14.03 -7.43 -3.32
C PRO A 212 12.72 -8.22 -3.48
N GLU A 213 11.86 -8.19 -2.47
CA GLU A 213 10.56 -8.85 -2.50
C GLU A 213 9.57 -8.08 -3.39
N LEU A 214 9.57 -6.75 -3.35
CA LEU A 214 8.80 -5.90 -4.27
C LEU A 214 9.17 -6.17 -5.73
N ARG A 215 10.47 -6.33 -6.01
CA ARG A 215 10.99 -6.65 -7.34
C ARG A 215 10.54 -8.01 -7.82
N LYS A 216 10.68 -9.05 -6.97
CA LYS A 216 10.30 -10.43 -7.31
C LYS A 216 8.80 -10.60 -7.59
N ARG A 217 7.97 -9.71 -7.07
CA ARG A 217 6.50 -9.78 -7.16
C ARG A 217 5.91 -8.73 -8.10
N ASP A 218 6.76 -7.97 -8.81
CA ASP A 218 6.35 -6.92 -9.75
C ASP A 218 5.30 -5.95 -9.16
N VAL A 219 5.48 -5.57 -7.88
CA VAL A 219 4.52 -4.70 -7.17
C VAL A 219 4.54 -3.26 -7.73
N LEU A 220 5.68 -2.86 -8.29
CA LEU A 220 5.93 -1.56 -8.90
C LEU A 220 6.62 -1.71 -10.26
N PRO A 221 6.47 -0.75 -11.18
CA PRO A 221 7.29 -0.67 -12.38
C PRO A 221 8.78 -0.65 -12.04
N GLY A 222 9.61 -1.30 -12.85
CA GLY A 222 11.07 -1.40 -12.60
C GLY A 222 11.74 -0.04 -12.37
N LYS A 223 11.39 0.98 -13.16
CA LYS A 223 11.94 2.34 -13.01
C LYS A 223 11.61 2.97 -11.65
N GLU A 224 10.35 2.89 -11.21
CA GLU A 224 9.92 3.41 -9.90
C GLU A 224 10.64 2.67 -8.76
N LEU A 225 10.87 1.36 -8.92
CA LEU A 225 11.58 0.57 -7.93
C LEU A 225 13.07 0.92 -7.87
N ASP A 226 13.72 1.17 -9.01
CA ASP A 226 15.11 1.60 -9.07
C ASP A 226 15.28 3.00 -8.46
N GLU A 227 14.34 3.92 -8.70
CA GLU A 227 14.30 5.24 -8.05
C GLU A 227 14.12 5.13 -6.53
N LEU A 228 13.17 4.31 -6.08
CA LEU A 228 12.96 4.05 -4.65
C LEU A 228 14.20 3.46 -3.99
N GLU A 229 14.87 2.52 -4.66
CA GLU A 229 16.08 1.89 -4.15
C GLU A 229 17.25 2.86 -4.06
N ARG A 230 17.45 3.72 -5.06
CA ARG A 230 18.40 4.83 -4.98
C ARG A 230 18.10 5.75 -3.80
N GLN A 231 16.83 6.15 -3.64
CA GLN A 231 16.41 7.01 -2.53
C GLN A 231 16.73 6.37 -1.17
N VAL A 232 16.42 5.08 -1.00
CA VAL A 232 16.67 4.34 0.24
C VAL A 232 18.16 4.31 0.58
N TRP A 233 19.00 3.94 -0.39
CA TRP A 233 20.44 3.86 -0.15
C TRP A 233 21.08 5.23 0.07
N HIS A 234 20.65 6.26 -0.66
CA HIS A 234 21.06 7.64 -0.43
C HIS A 234 20.80 8.07 1.03
N ASN A 235 19.57 7.86 1.54
CA ASN A 235 19.22 8.23 2.92
C ASN A 235 19.97 7.41 3.97
N LEU A 236 20.23 6.12 3.72
CA LEU A 236 21.05 5.30 4.60
C LEU A 236 22.50 5.80 4.68
N LEU A 237 23.09 6.14 3.53
CA LEU A 237 24.45 6.67 3.46
C LEU A 237 24.56 8.05 4.10
N GLU A 238 23.60 8.96 3.83
CA GLU A 238 23.57 10.30 4.42
C GLU A 238 23.44 10.23 5.94
N ARG A 239 22.52 9.41 6.47
CA ARG A 239 22.36 9.23 7.92
C ARG A 239 23.64 8.68 8.56
N ALA A 240 24.29 7.70 7.93
CA ALA A 240 25.57 7.18 8.43
C ALA A 240 26.68 8.23 8.38
N ALA A 241 26.71 9.07 7.35
CA ALA A 241 27.65 10.18 7.25
C ALA A 241 27.39 11.25 8.33
N GLU A 242 26.14 11.62 8.57
CA GLU A 242 25.76 12.56 9.63
C GLU A 242 26.15 12.05 11.02
N ASP A 243 25.86 10.78 11.32
CA ASP A 243 26.20 10.16 12.59
C ASP A 243 27.73 10.08 12.77
N THR A 244 28.46 9.75 11.71
CA THR A 244 29.93 9.77 11.71
C THR A 244 30.47 11.19 11.89
N GLN A 245 29.85 12.19 11.25
CA GLN A 245 30.24 13.59 11.40
C GLN A 245 30.02 14.09 12.83
N LYS A 246 28.92 13.70 13.49
CA LYS A 246 28.67 14.00 14.91
C LYS A 246 29.75 13.37 15.79
N LEU A 247 30.08 12.09 15.56
CA LEU A 247 31.15 11.40 16.28
C LEU A 247 32.52 12.07 16.07
N ARG A 248 32.81 12.54 14.85
CA ARG A 248 34.06 13.23 14.53
C ARG A 248 34.21 14.59 15.19
N LYS A 249 33.12 15.25 15.60
CA LYS A 249 33.21 16.47 16.40
C LYS A 249 33.81 16.21 17.78
N ASP A 250 33.50 15.05 18.38
CA ASP A 250 33.98 14.66 19.70
C ASP A 250 35.31 13.87 19.62
N ASN A 251 35.50 13.11 18.54
CA ASN A 251 36.71 12.32 18.27
C ASN A 251 37.13 12.45 16.79
N PRO A 252 38.07 13.34 16.46
CA PRO A 252 38.52 13.58 15.08
C PRO A 252 39.02 12.33 14.33
N GLU A 253 39.47 11.30 15.05
CA GLU A 253 39.97 10.03 14.48
C GLU A 253 38.87 8.96 14.34
N ALA A 254 37.61 9.30 14.57
CA ALA A 254 36.51 8.34 14.44
C ALA A 254 36.48 7.69 13.05
N SER A 255 36.40 6.36 13.04
CA SER A 255 36.47 5.54 11.83
C SER A 255 35.29 5.78 10.90
N LEU A 256 35.54 5.71 9.59
CA LEU A 256 34.51 5.73 8.54
C LEU A 256 33.87 4.35 8.31
N GLU A 257 34.20 3.37 9.14
CA GLU A 257 33.71 1.99 9.03
C GLU A 257 32.18 1.87 8.87
N PRO A 258 31.32 2.65 9.58
CA PRO A 258 29.87 2.56 9.36
C PRO A 258 29.46 2.87 7.91
N LEU A 259 30.12 3.86 7.30
CA LEU A 259 29.84 4.29 5.94
C LEU A 259 30.38 3.28 4.91
N THR A 260 31.59 2.74 5.12
CA THR A 260 32.17 1.72 4.22
C THR A 260 31.44 0.38 4.30
N ARG A 261 30.98 -0.03 5.49
CA ARG A 261 30.13 -1.23 5.64
C ARG A 261 28.82 -1.10 4.86
N LEU A 262 28.17 0.06 4.91
CA LEU A 262 26.97 0.30 4.10
C LEU A 262 27.28 0.21 2.61
N TRP A 263 28.40 0.81 2.15
CA TRP A 263 28.87 0.70 0.77
C TRP A 263 29.02 -0.76 0.30
N ASP A 264 29.57 -1.60 1.17
CA ASP A 264 29.76 -3.03 0.89
C ASP A 264 28.45 -3.84 0.90
N GLU A 265 27.43 -3.39 1.61
CA GLU A 265 26.08 -3.96 1.60
C GLU A 265 25.28 -3.60 0.33
N LEU A 266 25.65 -2.54 -0.41
CA LEU A 266 24.88 -2.13 -1.60
C LEU A 266 24.83 -3.25 -2.65
N PRO A 267 23.64 -3.49 -3.25
CA PRO A 267 23.52 -4.36 -4.41
C PRO A 267 24.41 -3.90 -5.57
N GLY A 268 24.96 -4.86 -6.33
CA GLY A 268 25.95 -4.56 -7.36
C GLY A 268 25.49 -3.63 -8.48
N PHE A 269 24.18 -3.57 -8.77
CA PHE A 269 23.65 -2.62 -9.77
C PHE A 269 23.57 -1.20 -9.21
N VAL A 270 23.20 -1.02 -7.94
CA VAL A 270 23.18 0.30 -7.28
C VAL A 270 24.62 0.81 -7.09
N ARG A 271 25.58 -0.08 -6.79
CA ARG A 271 27.00 0.29 -6.70
C ARG A 271 27.63 0.75 -8.03
N ARG A 272 26.96 0.47 -9.16
CA ARG A 272 27.37 0.92 -10.50
C ARG A 272 26.59 2.14 -10.98
N ASP A 273 25.56 2.53 -10.24
CA ASP A 273 24.74 3.70 -10.55
C ASP A 273 25.54 4.98 -10.31
N GLU A 274 25.58 5.84 -11.33
CA GLU A 274 26.39 7.06 -11.35
C GLU A 274 26.04 8.01 -10.20
N TYR A 275 24.74 8.20 -9.92
CA TYR A 275 24.27 9.06 -8.84
C TYR A 275 24.73 8.53 -7.48
N THR A 276 24.59 7.22 -7.25
CA THR A 276 25.01 6.60 -5.99
C THR A 276 26.53 6.70 -5.77
N ILE A 277 27.33 6.51 -6.82
CA ILE A 277 28.79 6.66 -6.76
C ILE A 277 29.17 8.10 -6.43
N ARG A 278 28.55 9.08 -7.11
CA ARG A 278 28.78 10.51 -6.87
C ARG A 278 28.46 10.90 -5.45
N ASP A 279 27.30 10.47 -4.95
CA ASP A 279 26.83 10.78 -3.61
C ASP A 279 27.78 10.19 -2.56
N TYR A 280 28.15 8.90 -2.71
CA TYR A 280 29.09 8.25 -1.81
C TYR A 280 30.49 8.89 -1.82
N ALA A 281 31.04 9.21 -3.01
CA ALA A 281 32.33 9.89 -3.12
C ALA A 281 32.28 11.30 -2.50
N SER A 282 31.16 12.01 -2.64
CA SER A 282 30.94 13.31 -2.02
C SER A 282 30.88 13.20 -0.49
N LEU A 283 30.25 12.15 0.04
CA LEU A 283 30.20 11.88 1.48
C LEU A 283 31.58 11.56 2.05
N LEU A 284 32.38 10.73 1.36
CA LEU A 284 33.77 10.45 1.74
C LEU A 284 34.60 11.75 1.81
N ALA A 285 34.50 12.59 0.77
CA ALA A 285 35.18 13.87 0.71
C ALA A 285 34.73 14.82 1.84
N ARG A 286 33.42 14.93 2.09
CA ARG A 286 32.85 15.74 3.18
C ARG A 286 33.33 15.28 4.56
N LEU A 287 33.52 13.97 4.75
CA LEU A 287 34.04 13.42 5.98
C LEU A 287 35.57 13.55 6.08
N GLY A 288 36.27 13.92 5.01
CA GLY A 288 37.72 14.18 4.99
C GLY A 288 38.57 13.03 4.44
N ASP A 289 37.95 11.94 3.97
CA ASP A 289 38.65 10.85 3.27
C ASP A 289 38.58 11.05 1.75
N GLU A 290 39.16 12.17 1.32
CA GLU A 290 39.25 12.52 -0.10
C GLU A 290 40.10 11.52 -0.90
N ALA A 291 41.03 10.83 -0.25
CA ALA A 291 41.90 9.84 -0.89
C ALA A 291 41.12 8.58 -1.32
N GLN A 292 40.24 8.07 -0.46
CA GLN A 292 39.36 6.97 -0.82
C GLN A 292 38.36 7.39 -1.92
N ALA A 293 37.83 8.61 -1.85
CA ALA A 293 36.95 9.17 -2.88
C ALA A 293 37.65 9.23 -4.25
N GLU A 294 38.89 9.73 -4.28
CA GLU A 294 39.72 9.79 -5.50
C GLU A 294 39.96 8.40 -6.09
N THR A 295 40.32 7.42 -5.25
CA THR A 295 40.57 6.04 -5.68
C THR A 295 39.32 5.40 -6.30
N LEU A 296 38.16 5.62 -5.68
CA LEU A 296 36.88 5.15 -6.20
C LEU A 296 36.55 5.78 -7.56
N LEU A 297 36.61 7.11 -7.64
CA LEU A 297 36.31 7.86 -8.87
C LEU A 297 37.26 7.47 -10.00
N ARG A 298 38.56 7.34 -9.72
CA ARG A 298 39.58 6.85 -10.66
C ARG A 298 39.20 5.49 -11.25
N LYS A 299 38.77 4.55 -10.41
CA LYS A 299 38.38 3.21 -10.83
C LYS A 299 37.10 3.21 -11.66
N VAL A 300 36.12 4.03 -11.30
CA VAL A 300 34.83 4.14 -12.01
C VAL A 300 35.03 4.79 -13.37
N LEU A 301 35.69 5.97 -13.42
CA LEU A 301 35.92 6.75 -14.66
C LEU A 301 36.69 5.97 -15.72
N ARG A 302 37.56 5.04 -15.32
CA ARG A 302 38.27 4.15 -16.25
C ARG A 302 37.33 3.23 -17.04
N ASN A 303 36.22 2.78 -16.44
CA ASN A 303 35.29 1.84 -17.07
C ASN A 303 34.01 2.52 -17.56
N HIS A 304 33.55 3.54 -16.83
CA HIS A 304 32.32 4.27 -17.08
C HIS A 304 32.60 5.77 -16.93
N TRP A 305 32.76 6.44 -18.07
CA TRP A 305 33.01 7.87 -18.10
C TRP A 305 31.75 8.65 -17.73
N SER A 306 31.91 9.69 -16.90
CA SER A 306 30.87 10.65 -16.56
C SER A 306 31.48 12.03 -16.38
N ASP A 307 30.84 13.04 -16.98
CA ASP A 307 31.19 14.46 -16.86
C ASP A 307 31.01 14.97 -15.41
N GLU A 308 30.05 14.41 -14.68
CA GLU A 308 29.76 14.77 -13.29
C GLU A 308 30.77 14.14 -12.32
N LEU A 309 31.15 12.87 -12.56
CA LEU A 309 32.16 12.18 -11.77
C LEU A 309 33.56 12.76 -11.97
N ILE A 310 33.93 13.19 -13.19
CA ILE A 310 35.22 13.84 -13.44
C ILE A 310 35.27 15.25 -12.81
N ASN A 311 34.16 15.99 -12.81
CA ASN A 311 34.09 17.27 -12.09
C ASN A 311 34.38 17.06 -10.59
N LEU A 312 33.77 16.04 -9.96
CA LEU A 312 34.03 15.67 -8.58
C LEU A 312 35.47 15.18 -8.36
N TYR A 313 36.04 14.43 -9.30
CA TYR A 313 37.43 13.97 -9.26
C TYR A 313 38.43 15.13 -9.17
N GLY A 314 38.19 16.23 -9.89
CA GLY A 314 39.01 17.45 -9.79
C GLY A 314 38.85 18.20 -8.47
N ARG A 315 37.77 17.95 -7.71
CA ARG A 315 37.48 18.57 -6.40
C ARG A 315 38.06 17.83 -5.22
N VAL A 316 38.35 16.53 -5.35
CA VAL A 316 38.95 15.72 -4.27
C VAL A 316 40.47 15.69 -4.35
N LYS A 317 41.14 15.61 -3.20
CA LYS A 317 42.59 15.46 -3.02
C LYS A 317 42.95 13.99 -2.82
N GLY A 318 43.63 13.39 -3.78
CA GLY A 318 44.26 12.09 -3.61
C GLY A 318 45.49 12.14 -2.70
N ASN A 319 45.99 10.98 -2.29
CA ASN A 319 47.24 10.85 -1.52
C ASN A 319 48.47 11.34 -2.31
N GLN A 320 48.44 11.21 -3.63
CA GLN A 320 49.52 11.61 -4.54
C GLN A 320 48.97 12.54 -5.62
N PRO A 321 48.99 13.88 -5.38
CA PRO A 321 48.43 14.86 -6.32
C PRO A 321 49.06 14.83 -7.72
N GLU A 322 50.35 14.52 -7.81
CA GLU A 322 51.07 14.42 -9.10
C GLU A 322 50.57 13.23 -9.93
N GLU A 323 50.38 12.07 -9.29
CA GLU A 323 49.83 10.88 -9.93
C GLU A 323 48.39 11.12 -10.38
N GLN A 324 47.58 11.78 -9.53
CA GLN A 324 46.21 12.16 -9.83
C GLN A 324 46.13 13.03 -11.10
N LEU A 325 47.02 14.02 -11.25
CA LEU A 325 47.11 14.86 -12.44
C LEU A 325 47.53 14.06 -13.68
N LEU A 326 48.57 13.22 -13.57
CA LEU A 326 49.09 12.44 -14.69
C LEU A 326 48.04 11.48 -15.26
N ILE A 327 47.23 10.87 -14.39
CA ILE A 327 46.13 10.00 -14.80
C ILE A 327 45.03 10.79 -15.52
N ALA A 328 44.67 11.97 -15.02
CA ALA A 328 43.69 12.82 -15.70
C ALA A 328 44.22 13.31 -17.06
N GLU A 329 45.52 13.63 -17.18
CA GLU A 329 46.15 14.00 -18.46
C GLU A 329 46.15 12.82 -19.45
N GLN A 330 46.24 11.58 -18.96
CA GLN A 330 46.08 10.38 -19.79
C GLN A 330 44.66 10.30 -20.37
N TRP A 331 43.61 10.60 -19.58
CA TRP A 331 42.23 10.64 -20.08
C TRP A 331 42.00 11.74 -21.12
N LEU A 332 42.76 12.84 -21.04
CA LEU A 332 42.67 13.92 -22.02
C LEU A 332 43.10 13.49 -23.43
N LYS A 333 44.06 12.55 -23.53
CA LYS A 333 44.49 11.99 -24.83
C LYS A 333 43.33 11.30 -25.56
N ASP A 334 42.49 10.59 -24.81
CA ASP A 334 41.31 9.91 -25.35
C ASP A 334 40.12 10.88 -25.54
N ARG A 335 40.10 11.99 -24.78
CA ARG A 335 38.97 12.93 -24.70
C ARG A 335 39.41 14.40 -24.75
N PRO A 336 40.04 14.88 -25.85
CA PRO A 336 40.65 16.20 -25.90
C PRO A 336 39.66 17.37 -25.79
N ASN A 337 38.40 17.17 -26.19
CA ASN A 337 37.38 18.22 -26.22
C ASN A 337 36.34 18.11 -25.08
N ASN A 338 36.70 17.47 -23.95
CA ASN A 338 35.81 17.39 -22.79
C ASN A 338 36.05 18.57 -21.83
N ALA A 339 35.08 19.48 -21.74
CA ALA A 339 35.19 20.68 -20.91
C ALA A 339 35.28 20.38 -19.40
N GLU A 340 34.55 19.39 -18.89
CA GLU A 340 34.60 19.04 -17.45
C GLU A 340 35.93 18.39 -17.07
N LEU A 341 36.52 17.60 -17.96
CA LEU A 341 37.86 17.07 -17.77
C LEU A 341 38.91 18.19 -17.74
N LEU A 342 38.82 19.15 -18.66
CA LEU A 342 39.74 20.30 -18.67
C LEU A 342 39.58 21.16 -17.41
N LEU A 343 38.35 21.36 -16.93
CA LEU A 343 38.10 22.01 -15.64
C LEU A 343 38.75 21.22 -14.48
N ALA A 344 38.59 19.90 -14.45
CA ALA A 344 39.22 19.05 -13.45
C ALA A 344 40.76 19.13 -13.53
N LEU A 345 41.34 19.08 -14.73
CA LEU A 345 42.78 19.23 -14.97
C LEU A 345 43.32 20.58 -14.52
N GLY A 346 42.57 21.65 -14.73
CA GLY A 346 42.92 22.96 -14.21
C GLY A 346 43.01 22.95 -12.68
N ARG A 347 42.00 22.38 -11.99
CA ARG A 347 42.00 22.22 -10.53
C ARG A 347 43.18 21.35 -10.03
N LEU A 348 43.45 20.23 -10.70
CA LEU A 348 44.58 19.36 -10.36
C LEU A 348 45.93 20.01 -10.62
N SER A 349 46.05 20.81 -11.68
CA SER A 349 47.25 21.60 -11.97
C SER A 349 47.50 22.65 -10.89
N LEU A 350 46.46 23.32 -10.39
CA LEU A 350 46.57 24.22 -9.24
C LEU A 350 47.08 23.49 -7.99
N ARG A 351 46.58 22.28 -7.70
CA ARG A 351 47.04 21.48 -6.55
C ARG A 351 48.52 21.10 -6.64
N ASN A 352 49.05 20.98 -7.85
CA ASN A 352 50.46 20.70 -8.13
C ASN A 352 51.27 21.98 -8.40
N GLU A 353 50.70 23.16 -8.10
CA GLU A 353 51.37 24.46 -8.26
C GLU A 353 51.77 24.81 -9.72
N LEU A 354 51.12 24.17 -10.70
CA LEU A 354 51.34 24.38 -12.13
C LEU A 354 50.40 25.47 -12.67
N TRP A 355 50.58 26.70 -12.21
CA TRP A 355 49.66 27.84 -12.45
C TRP A 355 49.41 28.12 -13.95
N GLY A 356 50.46 28.12 -14.77
CA GLY A 356 50.34 28.37 -16.21
C GLY A 356 49.50 27.32 -16.94
N LYS A 357 49.75 26.03 -16.66
CA LYS A 357 48.94 24.92 -17.18
C LYS A 357 47.49 25.01 -16.70
N ALA A 358 47.28 25.34 -15.43
CA ALA A 358 45.95 25.49 -14.87
C ALA A 358 45.13 26.55 -15.62
N LYS A 359 45.75 27.71 -15.89
CA LYS A 359 45.13 28.80 -16.65
C LYS A 359 44.76 28.36 -18.06
N GLU A 360 45.67 27.69 -18.77
CA GLU A 360 45.43 27.18 -20.13
C GLU A 360 44.27 26.17 -20.17
N TYR A 361 44.24 25.22 -19.22
CA TYR A 361 43.15 24.25 -19.11
C TYR A 361 41.80 24.92 -18.82
N PHE A 362 41.74 25.88 -17.89
CA PHE A 362 40.51 26.62 -17.60
C PHE A 362 40.04 27.46 -18.79
N GLN A 363 40.94 28.16 -19.49
CA GLN A 363 40.61 28.92 -20.69
C GLN A 363 40.05 28.00 -21.79
N THR A 364 40.70 26.86 -22.03
CA THR A 364 40.26 25.88 -23.02
C THR A 364 38.89 25.29 -22.65
N SER A 365 38.69 24.93 -21.38
CA SER A 365 37.39 24.49 -20.88
C SER A 365 36.31 25.54 -21.14
N LEU A 366 36.58 26.81 -20.79
CA LEU A 366 35.65 27.91 -20.96
C LEU A 366 35.31 28.19 -22.43
N HIS A 367 36.28 28.02 -23.33
CA HIS A 367 36.07 28.13 -24.77
C HIS A 367 35.16 27.03 -25.32
N LEU A 368 35.30 25.79 -24.83
CA LEU A 368 34.47 24.65 -25.25
C LEU A 368 33.06 24.71 -24.67
N ARG A 369 32.94 25.00 -23.37
CA ARG A 369 31.68 25.14 -22.66
C ARG A 369 31.79 26.27 -21.65
N ARG A 370 30.97 27.30 -21.83
CA ARG A 370 30.82 28.33 -20.82
C ARG A 370 30.13 27.76 -19.58
N SER A 371 30.90 27.58 -18.51
CA SER A 371 30.37 27.16 -17.20
C SER A 371 30.77 28.15 -16.12
N ARG A 372 29.84 28.39 -15.18
CA ARG A 372 30.02 29.30 -14.06
C ARG A 372 31.18 28.89 -13.17
N GLU A 373 31.31 27.59 -12.95
CA GLU A 373 32.43 27.04 -12.19
C GLU A 373 33.78 27.38 -12.82
N THR A 374 33.93 27.23 -14.13
CA THR A 374 35.20 27.54 -14.82
C THR A 374 35.50 29.04 -14.78
N LEU A 375 34.49 29.90 -14.94
CA LEU A 375 34.65 31.35 -14.80
C LEU A 375 35.15 31.74 -13.41
N ALA A 376 34.54 31.18 -12.36
CA ALA A 376 34.93 31.45 -10.97
C ALA A 376 36.35 30.95 -10.68
N GLU A 377 36.70 29.74 -11.15
CA GLU A 377 38.04 29.16 -10.97
C GLU A 377 39.12 29.99 -11.69
N LEU A 378 38.87 30.38 -12.94
CA LEU A 378 39.80 31.20 -13.73
C LEU A 378 39.93 32.62 -13.17
N SER A 379 38.83 33.24 -12.75
CA SER A 379 38.82 34.55 -12.09
C SER A 379 39.64 34.51 -10.79
N ARG A 380 39.43 33.48 -9.95
CA ARG A 380 40.21 33.27 -8.73
C ARG A 380 41.70 33.12 -9.02
N LEU A 381 42.07 32.31 -10.00
CA LEU A 381 43.46 32.13 -10.42
C LEU A 381 44.09 33.46 -10.89
N ASN A 382 43.42 34.18 -11.78
CA ASN A 382 43.92 35.45 -12.31
C ASN A 382 44.15 36.49 -11.20
N ALA A 383 43.25 36.57 -10.21
CA ALA A 383 43.45 37.45 -9.05
C ALA A 383 44.73 37.12 -8.28
N HIS A 384 44.98 35.83 -8.00
CA HIS A 384 46.19 35.39 -7.32
C HIS A 384 47.46 35.50 -8.17
N MET A 385 47.34 35.62 -9.50
CA MET A 385 48.45 35.90 -10.42
C MET A 385 48.70 37.40 -10.65
N GLY A 386 47.94 38.30 -10.01
CA GLY A 386 48.07 39.75 -10.15
C GLY A 386 47.35 40.34 -11.38
N GLU A 387 46.51 39.56 -12.06
CA GLU A 387 45.72 39.99 -13.22
C GLU A 387 44.30 40.43 -12.79
N GLU A 388 44.22 41.46 -11.96
CA GLU A 388 42.97 41.91 -11.32
C GLU A 388 41.89 42.32 -12.33
N GLU A 389 42.24 43.11 -13.35
CA GLU A 389 41.28 43.56 -14.38
C GLU A 389 40.64 42.37 -15.11
N ALA A 390 41.44 41.37 -15.47
CA ALA A 390 40.97 40.16 -16.13
C ALA A 390 40.08 39.33 -15.19
N SER A 391 40.44 39.24 -13.91
CA SER A 391 39.64 38.57 -12.89
C SER A 391 38.28 39.22 -12.71
N ILE A 392 38.22 40.55 -12.56
CA ILE A 392 36.98 41.32 -12.40
C ILE A 392 36.10 41.16 -13.63
N LYS A 393 36.67 41.28 -14.84
CA LYS A 393 35.92 41.12 -16.09
C LYS A 393 35.25 39.74 -16.19
N LEU A 394 35.97 38.67 -15.85
CA LEU A 394 35.40 37.31 -15.86
C LEU A 394 34.29 37.16 -14.82
N LEU A 395 34.43 37.79 -13.65
CA LEU A 395 33.43 37.75 -12.59
C LEU A 395 32.16 38.51 -13.00
N MET A 396 32.30 39.69 -13.63
CA MET A 396 31.17 40.45 -14.21
C MET A 396 30.45 39.62 -15.29
N GLN A 397 31.20 38.98 -16.20
CA GLN A 397 30.61 38.10 -17.21
C GLN A 397 29.85 36.92 -16.60
N GLY A 398 30.35 36.36 -15.48
CA GLY A 398 29.63 35.36 -14.70
C GLY A 398 28.28 35.88 -14.19
N LEU A 399 28.26 37.08 -13.61
CA LEU A 399 27.06 37.71 -13.05
C LEU A 399 26.03 38.10 -14.11
N GLU A 400 26.47 38.65 -15.25
CA GLU A 400 25.60 38.99 -16.40
C GLU A 400 24.93 37.76 -17.01
N SER A 401 25.61 36.60 -16.98
CA SER A 401 25.00 35.35 -17.44
C SER A 401 23.97 34.78 -16.46
N ASP A 402 24.01 35.19 -15.19
CA ASP A 402 23.14 34.72 -14.12
C ASP A 402 21.83 35.52 -14.05
N ASN A 403 21.94 36.82 -14.26
CA ASN A 403 20.81 37.73 -14.32
C ASN A 403 20.63 38.17 -15.77
N SER A 404 19.56 37.72 -16.43
CA SER A 404 19.10 38.34 -17.66
C SER A 404 18.61 39.76 -17.33
N LEU A 405 19.56 40.68 -17.19
CA LEU A 405 19.30 42.05 -16.81
C LEU A 405 18.47 42.70 -17.92
N PRO A 406 17.40 43.44 -17.57
CA PRO A 406 16.63 44.18 -18.56
C PRO A 406 17.52 45.23 -19.23
N ASP A 407 17.27 45.49 -20.51
CA ASP A 407 17.96 46.55 -21.25
C ASP A 407 17.56 47.92 -20.69
N LEU A 408 18.45 48.54 -19.92
CA LEU A 408 18.25 49.82 -19.27
C LEU A 408 19.23 50.85 -19.85
N PRO A 409 18.80 52.11 -20.07
CA PRO A 409 19.69 53.13 -20.58
C PRO A 409 20.83 53.42 -19.60
N MET A 410 22.06 53.16 -20.03
CA MET A 410 23.27 53.44 -19.25
C MET A 410 23.79 54.86 -19.53
N PRO A 411 24.38 55.54 -18.54
CA PRO A 411 24.99 56.85 -18.75
C PRO A 411 26.11 56.75 -19.79
N ARG A 412 26.16 57.72 -20.71
CA ARG A 412 27.24 57.81 -21.71
C ARG A 412 28.50 58.25 -20.98
N ALA A 413 29.54 57.41 -21.03
CA ALA A 413 30.87 57.71 -20.52
C ALA A 413 31.57 58.78 -21.37
#